data_AF-A0A7Y2E3B2-F1
#
_entry.id   AF-A0A7Y2E3B2-F1
#
_cell.length_a   1.000
_cell.length_b   1.000
_cell.length_c   1.000
_cell.angle_alpha   90.00
_cell.angle_beta   90.00
_cell.angle_gamma   90.00
#
_symmetry.space_group_name_H-M   'P 1'
#
loop_
_entity.id
_entity.type
_entity.pdbx_description
1 polymer ?
#
loop_
_entity_poly.entity_id
_entity_poly.type
_entity_poly.pdbx_seq_one_letter_code
_entity_poly.pdbx_strand_id
1 'polypeptide(L)'
;MKKILALILFAVVSVPATSQTSKKIDTKPKLLVGIVIDQMRMDYIYRYWDRLSEDGFKKLIDEGHLCSNAHHSQVPTYTAPGHACIFTGTTSSDHGIISNNWFDEKTGSIMYCVGDAESIGIGGIATLGNVSPKNIKTNMIADEIKLSTNFRGQCIGISLKERGAIFGAGHSGDGAYWFDNRTGNFMTSSYYKRLLPDWVREYNDLKNADRYKREKWNTLYDISSYTQSTIDDNSYEGIVSIETKPVFPHVLDNGKNYDLLKYSPFGNTMVLDISLKALKDLKLGMDDDLDLLAISFSASDYIGHRYGTNAIETEDVYLRLDKDIAKLLSVLEQTVGKDN
;
A
#
# COMPACT_ATOMS: atom_id res chain seq x y z
N MET A 1 45.16 -31.07 -36.61
CA MET A 1 44.00 -30.14 -36.62
C MET A 1 42.95 -30.47 -35.55
N LYS A 2 42.43 -31.71 -35.44
CA LYS A 2 41.43 -32.06 -34.40
C LYS A 2 41.88 -31.83 -32.95
N LYS A 3 43.16 -32.04 -32.63
CA LYS A 3 43.72 -31.78 -31.28
C LYS A 3 43.89 -30.29 -30.94
N ILE A 4 44.08 -29.43 -31.95
CA ILE A 4 44.19 -27.97 -31.78
C ILE A 4 42.80 -27.36 -31.59
N LEU A 5 41.80 -27.88 -32.31
CA LEU A 5 40.40 -27.47 -32.14
C LEU A 5 39.86 -27.81 -30.74
N ALA A 6 40.24 -28.96 -30.18
CA ALA A 6 39.85 -29.36 -28.83
C ALA A 6 40.49 -28.47 -27.73
N LEU A 7 41.72 -28.00 -27.95
CA LEU A 7 42.41 -27.10 -27.02
C LEU A 7 41.82 -25.67 -27.05
N ILE A 8 41.40 -25.19 -28.23
CA ILE A 8 40.69 -23.91 -28.35
C ILE A 8 39.29 -24.00 -27.73
N LEU A 9 38.58 -25.12 -27.89
CA LEU A 9 37.27 -25.34 -27.26
C LEU A 9 37.38 -25.40 -25.73
N PHE A 10 38.45 -25.99 -25.20
CA PHE A 10 38.70 -26.02 -23.76
C PHE A 10 39.07 -24.63 -23.21
N ALA A 11 39.84 -23.84 -23.96
CA ALA A 11 40.22 -22.47 -23.59
C ALA A 11 39.03 -21.49 -23.54
N VAL A 12 38.03 -21.67 -24.42
CA VAL A 12 36.80 -20.86 -24.44
C VAL A 12 35.82 -21.25 -23.31
N VAL A 13 35.85 -22.50 -22.85
CA VAL A 13 35.04 -22.95 -21.69
C VAL A 13 35.72 -22.59 -20.35
N SER A 14 37.01 -22.30 -20.36
CA SER A 14 37.76 -21.82 -19.19
C SER A 14 37.84 -20.30 -19.06
N VAL A 15 37.00 -19.53 -19.76
CA VAL A 15 36.72 -18.15 -19.32
C VAL A 15 36.12 -18.30 -17.92
N PRO A 16 36.82 -17.86 -16.86
CA PRO A 16 36.29 -18.04 -15.53
C PRO A 16 34.92 -17.37 -15.47
N ALA A 17 34.01 -18.01 -14.78
CA ALA A 17 32.73 -17.47 -14.36
C ALA A 17 32.93 -16.27 -13.40
N THR A 18 33.62 -15.22 -13.85
CA THR A 18 33.77 -13.94 -13.16
C THR A 18 32.56 -13.03 -13.36
N SER A 19 31.42 -13.55 -13.84
CA SER A 19 30.23 -12.75 -14.14
C SER A 19 29.19 -12.67 -13.02
N GLN A 20 29.48 -13.16 -11.82
CA GLN A 20 28.69 -12.82 -10.63
C GLN A 20 29.62 -12.66 -9.43
N THR A 21 30.37 -11.55 -9.39
CA THR A 21 30.62 -10.94 -8.09
C THR A 21 29.25 -10.54 -7.55
N SER A 22 28.56 -11.47 -6.86
CA SER A 22 27.47 -11.05 -5.99
C SER A 22 28.13 -10.06 -5.04
N LYS A 23 27.80 -8.77 -5.18
CA LYS A 23 28.14 -7.78 -4.17
C LYS A 23 27.59 -8.41 -2.89
N LYS A 24 28.47 -8.92 -2.03
CA LYS A 24 28.06 -9.53 -0.77
C LYS A 24 27.39 -8.38 -0.05
N ILE A 25 26.07 -8.38 -0.01
CA ILE A 25 25.30 -7.42 0.78
C ILE A 25 25.59 -7.81 2.22
N ASP A 26 26.73 -7.32 2.72
CA ASP A 26 27.25 -7.61 4.06
C ASP A 26 26.53 -6.74 5.11
N THR A 27 25.67 -5.83 4.67
CA THR A 27 24.80 -5.00 5.49
C THR A 27 23.39 -5.57 5.47
N LYS A 28 22.87 -5.91 6.65
CA LYS A 28 21.44 -6.23 6.78
C LYS A 28 20.64 -4.95 6.53
N PRO A 29 19.53 -4.99 5.77
CA PRO A 29 18.69 -3.82 5.60
C PRO A 29 18.22 -3.32 6.97
N LYS A 30 18.20 -2.01 7.15
CA LYS A 30 17.71 -1.38 8.40
C LYS A 30 16.24 -1.01 8.30
N LEU A 31 15.71 -0.84 7.08
CA LEU A 31 14.29 -0.58 6.84
C LEU A 31 13.76 -1.45 5.70
N LEU A 32 12.69 -2.19 5.98
CA LEU A 32 11.84 -2.79 4.98
C LEU A 32 10.62 -1.89 4.71
N VAL A 33 10.38 -1.54 3.45
CA VAL A 33 9.17 -0.82 3.03
C VAL A 33 8.29 -1.75 2.22
N GLY A 34 7.14 -2.13 2.78
CA GLY A 34 6.16 -2.98 2.09
C GLY A 34 5.07 -2.13 1.47
N ILE A 35 4.98 -2.07 0.13
CA ILE A 35 3.95 -1.29 -0.57
C ILE A 35 2.94 -2.23 -1.22
N VAL A 36 1.66 -2.06 -0.87
CA VAL A 36 0.54 -2.77 -1.51
C VAL A 36 -0.38 -1.74 -2.16
N ILE A 37 -0.62 -1.88 -3.46
CA ILE A 37 -1.55 -1.01 -4.20
C ILE A 37 -2.82 -1.82 -4.47
N ASP A 38 -3.90 -1.45 -3.80
CA ASP A 38 -5.15 -2.19 -3.82
C ASP A 38 -5.78 -2.14 -5.23
N GLN A 39 -6.27 -3.28 -5.71
CA GLN A 39 -6.80 -3.49 -7.07
C GLN A 39 -5.82 -3.18 -8.22
N MET A 40 -4.51 -3.13 -7.99
CA MET A 40 -3.54 -2.92 -9.07
C MET A 40 -3.37 -4.16 -9.94
N ARG A 41 -3.84 -4.06 -11.18
CA ARG A 41 -3.52 -5.05 -12.21
C ARG A 41 -2.14 -4.78 -12.79
N MET A 42 -1.41 -5.85 -13.09
CA MET A 42 -0.08 -5.76 -13.68
C MET A 42 -0.08 -5.01 -15.03
N ASP A 43 -1.17 -5.10 -15.80
CA ASP A 43 -1.27 -4.45 -17.11
C ASP A 43 -1.33 -2.92 -17.04
N TYR A 44 -1.63 -2.32 -15.89
CA TYR A 44 -1.61 -0.86 -15.73
C TYR A 44 -0.22 -0.26 -15.93
N ILE A 45 0.84 -0.96 -15.51
CA ILE A 45 2.22 -0.53 -15.73
C ILE A 45 2.50 -0.39 -17.22
N TYR A 46 2.18 -1.42 -18.00
CA TYR A 46 2.44 -1.43 -19.44
C TYR A 46 1.51 -0.50 -20.20
N ARG A 47 0.23 -0.46 -19.81
CA ARG A 47 -0.78 0.38 -20.44
C ARG A 47 -0.48 1.86 -20.32
N TYR A 48 0.10 2.28 -19.19
CA TYR A 48 0.39 3.70 -18.91
C TYR A 48 1.87 4.06 -19.04
N TRP A 49 2.71 3.11 -19.45
CA TRP A 49 4.18 3.21 -19.41
C TRP A 49 4.73 4.54 -19.96
N ASP A 50 4.25 4.97 -21.13
CA ASP A 50 4.74 6.18 -21.81
C ASP A 50 4.43 7.48 -21.05
N ARG A 51 3.53 7.42 -20.06
CA ARG A 51 3.12 8.54 -19.21
C ARG A 51 3.66 8.46 -17.78
N LEU A 52 4.20 7.31 -17.38
CA LEU A 52 4.85 7.15 -16.08
C LEU A 52 6.18 7.93 -16.06
N SER A 53 6.49 8.55 -14.92
CA SER A 53 7.76 9.22 -14.70
C SER A 53 8.90 8.22 -14.54
N GLU A 54 10.12 8.66 -14.87
CA GLU A 54 11.32 7.83 -14.72
C GLU A 54 11.61 7.47 -13.26
N ASP A 55 11.23 8.34 -12.32
CA ASP A 55 11.55 8.19 -10.89
C ASP A 55 10.51 7.40 -10.08
N GLY A 56 9.38 7.03 -10.69
CA GLY A 56 8.27 6.32 -10.03
C GLY A 56 8.31 4.81 -10.25
N PHE A 57 7.28 4.26 -10.89
CA PHE A 57 7.19 2.83 -11.18
C PHE A 57 8.29 2.35 -12.13
N LYS A 58 8.71 3.17 -13.09
CA LYS A 58 9.79 2.82 -14.02
C LYS A 58 11.08 2.52 -13.26
N LYS A 59 11.47 3.39 -12.32
CA LYS A 59 12.62 3.16 -11.44
C LYS A 59 12.56 1.82 -10.71
N LEU A 60 11.42 1.46 -10.12
CA LEU A 60 11.25 0.17 -9.44
C LEU A 60 11.46 -1.03 -10.38
N ILE A 61 11.10 -0.89 -11.65
CA ILE A 61 11.21 -1.94 -12.66
C ILE A 61 12.63 -1.99 -13.25
N ASP A 62 13.20 -0.84 -13.57
CA ASP A 62 14.48 -0.72 -14.27
C ASP A 62 15.68 -0.91 -13.32
N GLU A 63 15.57 -0.47 -12.07
CA GLU A 63 16.62 -0.61 -11.05
C GLU A 63 16.36 -1.77 -10.06
N GLY A 64 15.16 -2.35 -10.09
CA GLY A 64 14.74 -3.42 -9.19
C GLY A 64 14.62 -4.80 -9.84
N HIS A 65 13.72 -5.62 -9.30
CA HIS A 65 13.39 -6.93 -9.84
C HIS A 65 11.89 -7.06 -10.07
N LEU A 66 11.50 -7.31 -11.32
CA LEU A 66 10.11 -7.47 -11.70
C LEU A 66 9.72 -8.96 -11.81
N CYS A 67 8.84 -9.41 -10.91
CA CYS A 67 8.17 -10.71 -11.03
C CYS A 67 6.90 -10.57 -11.87
N SER A 68 7.03 -10.54 -13.20
CA SER A 68 5.91 -10.28 -14.14
C SER A 68 4.84 -11.37 -14.20
N ASN A 69 5.10 -12.56 -13.64
CA ASN A 69 4.15 -13.68 -13.58
C ASN A 69 3.82 -14.10 -12.14
N ALA A 70 3.63 -13.12 -11.25
CA ALA A 70 3.14 -13.35 -9.89
C ALA A 70 1.60 -13.40 -9.88
N HIS A 71 1.02 -14.36 -9.15
CA HIS A 71 -0.43 -14.56 -9.05
C HIS A 71 -0.86 -14.73 -7.60
N HIS A 72 -2.07 -14.26 -7.27
CA HIS A 72 -2.75 -14.72 -6.07
C HIS A 72 -3.17 -16.18 -6.28
N SER A 73 -2.54 -17.10 -5.54
CA SER A 73 -2.78 -18.54 -5.63
C SER A 73 -4.05 -19.02 -4.91
N GLN A 74 -4.93 -18.09 -4.51
CA GLN A 74 -6.11 -18.36 -3.70
C GLN A 74 -7.37 -17.70 -4.26
N VAL A 75 -8.51 -18.23 -3.85
CA VAL A 75 -9.85 -17.70 -4.11
C VAL A 75 -10.59 -17.55 -2.77
N PRO A 76 -11.35 -16.47 -2.56
CA PRO A 76 -11.55 -15.30 -3.43
C PRO A 76 -10.38 -14.31 -3.41
N THR A 77 -10.15 -13.61 -4.53
CA THR A 77 -9.14 -12.54 -4.66
C THR A 77 -9.64 -11.21 -4.11
N TYR A 78 -10.00 -11.20 -2.83
CA TYR A 78 -10.43 -10.01 -2.10
C TYR A 78 -9.28 -9.34 -1.33
N THR A 79 -9.48 -8.08 -0.94
CA THR A 79 -8.49 -7.28 -0.20
C THR A 79 -7.92 -8.02 1.01
N ALA A 80 -8.76 -8.54 1.92
CA ALA A 80 -8.29 -9.11 3.18
C ALA A 80 -7.46 -10.40 3.00
N PRO A 81 -7.93 -11.43 2.27
CA PRO A 81 -7.09 -12.59 1.97
C PRO A 81 -5.80 -12.21 1.22
N GLY A 82 -5.88 -11.29 0.26
CA GLY A 82 -4.72 -10.84 -0.52
C GLY A 82 -3.63 -10.20 0.35
N HIS A 83 -4.02 -9.26 1.22
CA HIS A 83 -3.07 -8.62 2.15
C HIS A 83 -2.51 -9.64 3.16
N ALA A 84 -3.35 -10.52 3.70
CA ALA A 84 -2.89 -11.57 4.61
C ALA A 84 -1.83 -12.46 3.95
N CYS A 85 -2.01 -12.90 2.70
CA CYS A 85 -0.99 -13.65 1.98
C CYS A 85 0.33 -12.89 1.83
N ILE A 86 0.28 -11.62 1.43
CA ILE A 86 1.47 -10.79 1.22
C ILE A 86 2.31 -10.71 2.50
N PHE A 87 1.67 -10.47 3.64
CA PHE A 87 2.38 -10.25 4.89
C PHE A 87 2.66 -11.51 5.70
N THR A 88 2.08 -12.66 5.37
CA THR A 88 2.34 -13.95 6.07
C THR A 88 3.19 -14.92 5.25
N GLY A 89 3.24 -14.77 3.92
CA GLY A 89 3.87 -15.75 3.04
C GLY A 89 3.12 -17.09 2.96
N THR A 90 1.90 -17.18 3.49
CA THR A 90 1.06 -18.39 3.42
C THR A 90 -0.32 -18.09 2.83
N THR A 91 -1.22 -19.08 2.81
CA THR A 91 -2.55 -18.99 2.18
C THR A 91 -3.69 -18.97 3.19
N SER A 92 -4.91 -18.71 2.71
CA SER A 92 -6.14 -18.71 3.52
C SER A 92 -6.37 -19.96 4.36
N SER A 93 -5.88 -21.13 3.93
CA SER A 93 -5.98 -22.36 4.73
C SER A 93 -5.20 -22.29 6.04
N ASP A 94 -4.10 -21.54 6.05
CA ASP A 94 -3.17 -21.46 7.19
C ASP A 94 -3.42 -20.20 8.01
N HIS A 95 -3.41 -19.02 7.36
CA HIS A 95 -3.60 -17.75 8.05
C HIS A 95 -5.06 -17.51 8.49
N GLY A 96 -6.03 -18.25 7.94
CA GLY A 96 -7.43 -18.25 8.38
C GLY A 96 -8.32 -17.11 7.85
N ILE A 97 -7.74 -16.07 7.26
CA ILE A 97 -8.47 -14.98 6.58
C ILE A 97 -8.97 -15.40 5.20
N ILE A 98 -10.19 -15.94 5.12
CA ILE A 98 -10.76 -16.52 3.89
C ILE A 98 -11.56 -15.52 3.02
N SER A 99 -11.93 -14.36 3.55
CA SER A 99 -12.71 -13.33 2.86
C SER A 99 -12.62 -12.00 3.61
N ASN A 100 -13.14 -10.91 3.03
CA ASN A 100 -13.36 -9.65 3.76
C ASN A 100 -14.38 -9.83 4.91
N ASN A 101 -15.37 -10.71 4.69
CA ASN A 101 -16.35 -11.11 5.69
C ASN A 101 -16.69 -12.59 5.49
N TRP A 102 -16.96 -13.31 6.58
CA TRP A 102 -17.44 -14.69 6.53
C TRP A 102 -18.52 -14.93 7.58
N PHE A 103 -19.35 -15.96 7.38
CA PHE A 103 -20.27 -16.41 8.41
C PHE A 103 -19.50 -17.25 9.44
N ASP A 104 -19.55 -16.85 10.71
CA ASP A 104 -19.01 -17.64 11.81
C ASP A 104 -20.13 -18.46 12.46
N GLU A 105 -20.06 -19.78 12.26
CA GLU A 105 -21.06 -20.73 12.77
C GLU A 105 -21.15 -20.70 14.30
N LYS A 106 -20.05 -20.43 15.02
CA LYS A 106 -20.05 -20.43 16.48
C LYS A 106 -20.87 -19.30 17.07
N THR A 107 -20.82 -18.13 16.43
CA THR A 107 -21.55 -16.93 16.86
C THR A 107 -22.87 -16.75 16.10
N GLY A 108 -23.09 -17.51 15.02
CA GLY A 108 -24.27 -17.39 14.16
C GLY A 108 -24.35 -16.05 13.42
N SER A 109 -23.22 -15.37 13.23
CA SER A 109 -23.17 -13.98 12.74
C SER A 109 -22.10 -13.79 11.66
N ILE A 110 -22.20 -12.72 10.88
CA ILE A 110 -21.15 -12.33 9.94
C ILE A 110 -19.98 -11.73 10.71
N MET A 111 -18.81 -12.37 10.57
CA MET A 111 -17.54 -11.88 11.07
C MET A 111 -16.85 -11.02 10.02
N TYR A 112 -16.48 -9.80 10.42
CA TYR A 112 -15.59 -8.96 9.64
C TYR A 112 -14.13 -9.40 9.82
N CYS A 113 -13.30 -9.35 8.77
CA CYS A 113 -11.99 -10.00 8.77
C CYS A 113 -11.06 -9.57 9.91
N VAL A 114 -11.09 -8.29 10.27
CA VAL A 114 -10.33 -7.73 11.40
C VAL A 114 -11.26 -7.26 12.51
N GLY A 115 -12.53 -7.69 12.52
CA GLY A 115 -13.52 -7.26 13.49
C GLY A 115 -13.20 -7.76 14.90
N ASP A 116 -13.24 -6.84 15.87
CA ASP A 116 -12.98 -7.11 17.28
C ASP A 116 -13.80 -6.19 18.18
N ALA A 117 -14.87 -6.73 18.76
CA ALA A 117 -15.80 -5.97 19.61
C ALA A 117 -15.19 -5.51 20.95
N GLU A 118 -14.04 -6.07 21.35
CA GLU A 118 -13.34 -5.70 22.58
C GLU A 118 -12.39 -4.51 22.35
N SER A 119 -12.06 -4.24 21.10
CA SER A 119 -11.21 -3.12 20.70
C SER A 119 -12.06 -1.86 20.51
N ILE A 120 -11.49 -0.69 20.80
CA ILE A 120 -12.14 0.61 20.58
C ILE A 120 -11.23 1.54 19.79
N GLY A 121 -11.82 2.41 18.98
CA GLY A 121 -11.09 3.42 18.20
C GLY A 121 -10.44 4.50 19.05
N ILE A 122 -9.21 4.87 18.66
CA ILE A 122 -8.37 5.88 19.30
C ILE A 122 -8.00 6.93 18.25
N GLY A 123 -8.38 8.19 18.47
CA GLY A 123 -8.09 9.31 17.55
C GLY A 123 -9.16 9.59 16.47
N GLY A 124 -10.26 8.83 16.47
CA GLY A 124 -11.40 8.97 15.55
C GLY A 124 -12.71 8.51 16.22
N ILE A 125 -13.73 8.14 15.43
CA ILE A 125 -14.97 7.55 15.96
C ILE A 125 -14.67 6.19 16.61
N ALA A 126 -15.03 6.05 17.88
CA ALA A 126 -14.73 4.86 18.68
C ALA A 126 -15.20 3.54 18.02
N THR A 127 -16.42 3.50 17.47
CA THR A 127 -16.98 2.28 16.85
C THR A 127 -16.31 1.89 15.54
N LEU A 128 -15.60 2.82 14.88
CA LEU A 128 -14.83 2.52 13.66
C LEU A 128 -13.47 1.87 13.97
N GLY A 129 -13.11 1.78 15.25
CA GLY A 129 -11.90 1.09 15.70
C GLY A 129 -12.16 -0.21 16.45
N ASN A 130 -13.35 -0.80 16.31
CA ASN A 130 -13.66 -2.15 16.79
C ASN A 130 -12.99 -3.21 15.90
N VAL A 131 -11.67 -3.09 15.77
CA VAL A 131 -10.82 -3.89 14.88
C VAL A 131 -9.45 -4.18 15.48
N SER A 132 -8.90 -5.34 15.14
CA SER A 132 -7.60 -5.84 15.58
C SER A 132 -7.13 -7.01 14.69
N PRO A 133 -5.88 -7.50 14.81
CA PRO A 133 -5.41 -8.66 14.07
C PRO A 133 -5.93 -10.00 14.64
N LYS A 134 -6.80 -10.00 15.66
CA LYS A 134 -7.25 -11.19 16.42
C LYS A 134 -7.69 -12.42 15.60
N ASN A 135 -8.17 -12.21 14.37
CA ASN A 135 -8.68 -13.30 13.54
C ASN A 135 -7.61 -13.97 12.65
N ILE A 136 -6.43 -13.37 12.46
CA ILE A 136 -5.35 -14.03 11.71
C ILE A 136 -4.63 -15.02 12.62
N LYS A 137 -4.33 -16.21 12.11
CA LYS A 137 -3.86 -17.34 12.93
C LYS A 137 -2.34 -17.53 12.92
N THR A 138 -1.65 -16.80 12.07
CA THR A 138 -0.21 -16.95 11.80
C THR A 138 0.49 -15.64 12.05
N ASN A 139 1.77 -15.72 12.41
CA ASN A 139 2.64 -14.55 12.42
C ASN A 139 2.68 -13.90 11.03
N MET A 140 2.81 -12.58 11.02
CA MET A 140 3.13 -11.79 9.84
C MET A 140 4.61 -11.38 9.87
N ILE A 141 5.13 -10.85 8.76
CA ILE A 141 6.51 -10.39 8.66
C ILE A 141 6.86 -9.34 9.73
N ALA A 142 5.90 -8.49 10.11
CA ALA A 142 6.05 -7.57 11.23
C ALA A 142 6.35 -8.32 12.54
N ASP A 143 5.60 -9.39 12.83
CA ASP A 143 5.81 -10.20 14.05
C ASP A 143 7.20 -10.85 14.04
N GLU A 144 7.65 -11.35 12.89
CA GLU A 144 8.99 -11.95 12.75
C GLU A 144 10.11 -10.91 12.88
N ILE A 145 9.90 -9.68 12.41
CA ILE A 145 10.83 -8.56 12.64
C ILE A 145 10.89 -8.21 14.13
N LYS A 146 9.74 -8.10 14.80
CA LYS A 146 9.70 -7.86 16.25
C LYS A 146 10.41 -8.99 17.00
N LEU A 147 10.15 -10.26 16.69
CA LEU A 147 10.82 -11.39 17.36
C LEU A 147 12.33 -11.42 17.10
N SER A 148 12.78 -11.21 15.86
CA SER A 148 14.21 -11.25 15.49
C SER A 148 15.03 -10.10 16.06
N THR A 149 14.41 -8.94 16.28
CA THR A 149 15.04 -7.77 16.92
C THR A 149 14.82 -7.70 18.42
N ASN A 150 14.23 -8.74 19.03
CA ASN A 150 13.81 -8.74 20.44
C ASN A 150 12.99 -7.48 20.80
N PHE A 151 12.02 -7.18 19.93
CA PHE A 151 11.03 -6.10 19.96
C PHE A 151 11.59 -4.68 19.87
N ARG A 152 12.87 -4.50 19.50
CA ARG A 152 13.47 -3.18 19.32
C ARG A 152 13.12 -2.51 18.00
N GLY A 153 13.12 -3.27 16.90
CA GLY A 153 12.73 -2.75 15.58
C GLY A 153 11.27 -2.30 15.58
N GLN A 154 10.97 -1.22 14.89
CA GLN A 154 9.66 -0.60 14.80
C GLN A 154 8.88 -1.09 13.57
N CYS A 155 7.65 -1.56 13.77
CA CYS A 155 6.77 -2.02 12.69
C CYS A 155 5.47 -1.20 12.64
N ILE A 156 5.26 -0.48 11.53
CA ILE A 156 4.13 0.44 11.35
C ILE A 156 3.35 0.07 10.08
N GLY A 157 2.03 -0.06 10.21
CA GLY A 157 1.11 -0.25 9.09
C GLY A 157 0.24 0.97 8.85
N ILE A 158 0.11 1.45 7.61
CA ILE A 158 -0.65 2.65 7.25
C ILE A 158 -1.49 2.39 6.00
N SER A 159 -2.78 2.78 6.04
CA SER A 159 -3.68 2.64 4.89
C SER A 159 -4.89 3.57 5.00
N LEU A 160 -5.73 3.65 3.96
CA LEU A 160 -7.09 4.19 4.13
C LEU A 160 -8.01 3.19 4.81
N LYS A 161 -7.76 1.88 4.62
CA LYS A 161 -8.58 0.79 5.15
C LYS A 161 -7.91 0.19 6.38
N GLU A 162 -8.64 -0.01 7.46
CA GLU A 162 -8.17 -0.68 8.67
C GLU A 162 -7.46 -2.02 8.38
N ARG A 163 -8.08 -2.90 7.59
CA ARG A 163 -7.46 -4.19 7.21
C ARG A 163 -6.17 -4.05 6.40
N GLY A 164 -6.03 -2.98 5.61
CA GLY A 164 -4.83 -2.71 4.84
C GLY A 164 -3.64 -2.32 5.73
N ALA A 165 -3.91 -1.63 6.84
CA ALA A 165 -2.91 -1.27 7.84
C ALA A 165 -2.61 -2.43 8.80
N ILE A 166 -3.65 -3.12 9.30
CA ILE A 166 -3.54 -4.15 10.34
C ILE A 166 -2.68 -5.35 9.89
N PHE A 167 -2.89 -5.87 8.68
CA PHE A 167 -2.07 -6.99 8.18
C PHE A 167 -0.61 -6.60 7.95
N GLY A 168 -0.33 -5.32 7.67
CA GLY A 168 1.03 -4.81 7.57
C GLY A 168 1.72 -4.63 8.93
N ALA A 169 0.97 -4.27 9.97
CA ALA A 169 1.50 -4.07 11.33
C ALA A 169 1.63 -5.36 12.13
N GLY A 170 0.87 -6.40 11.79
CA GLY A 170 0.90 -7.66 12.51
C GLY A 170 0.26 -7.62 13.90
N HIS A 171 0.50 -8.67 14.69
CA HIS A 171 0.05 -8.75 16.08
C HIS A 171 0.88 -7.87 17.01
N SER A 172 2.18 -7.79 16.75
CA SER A 172 3.20 -7.24 17.65
C SER A 172 3.76 -5.90 17.19
N GLY A 173 3.30 -5.37 16.04
CA GLY A 173 3.77 -4.10 15.52
C GLY A 173 3.40 -2.93 16.40
N ASP A 174 4.20 -1.86 16.27
CA ASP A 174 4.12 -0.66 17.07
C ASP A 174 2.88 0.18 16.75
N GLY A 175 2.22 -0.04 15.61
CA GLY A 175 0.87 0.45 15.37
C GLY A 175 0.37 0.29 13.94
N ALA A 176 -0.94 0.09 13.81
CA ALA A 176 -1.68 0.23 12.56
C ALA A 176 -2.49 1.53 12.58
N TYR A 177 -2.41 2.32 11.51
CA TYR A 177 -3.11 3.60 11.38
C TYR A 177 -3.94 3.65 10.10
N TRP A 178 -5.21 4.00 10.23
CA TRP A 178 -6.13 4.11 9.09
C TRP A 178 -6.99 5.37 9.13
N PHE A 179 -7.53 5.74 7.97
CA PHE A 179 -8.28 6.98 7.82
C PHE A 179 -9.74 6.85 8.29
N ASP A 180 -10.12 7.65 9.27
CA ASP A 180 -11.52 7.85 9.66
C ASP A 180 -12.14 8.91 8.76
N ASN A 181 -12.88 8.45 7.75
CA ASN A 181 -13.54 9.34 6.79
C ASN A 181 -14.70 10.16 7.36
N ARG A 182 -15.10 9.94 8.61
CA ARG A 182 -16.11 10.75 9.30
C ARG A 182 -15.49 11.97 9.97
N THR A 183 -14.29 11.82 10.51
CA THR A 183 -13.59 12.88 11.26
C THR A 183 -12.46 13.55 10.47
N GLY A 184 -11.96 12.91 9.41
CA GLY A 184 -10.84 13.41 8.61
C GLY A 184 -9.48 13.15 9.26
N ASN A 185 -9.44 12.33 10.31
CA ASN A 185 -8.24 11.99 11.06
C ASN A 185 -7.75 10.58 10.67
N PHE A 186 -6.45 10.35 10.79
CA PHE A 186 -5.93 8.99 10.95
C PHE A 186 -6.10 8.55 12.41
N MET A 187 -6.58 7.33 12.59
CA MET A 187 -6.87 6.73 13.88
C MET A 187 -6.20 5.36 14.01
N THR A 188 -6.24 4.79 15.21
CA THR A 188 -5.84 3.40 15.51
C THR A 188 -6.89 2.76 16.43
N SER A 189 -6.60 1.59 16.98
CA SER A 189 -7.45 0.96 18.00
C SER A 189 -6.70 0.69 19.29
N SER A 190 -7.46 0.43 20.35
CA SER A 190 -6.95 0.11 21.68
C SER A 190 -6.11 -1.17 21.72
N TYR A 191 -6.18 -2.01 20.70
CA TYR A 191 -5.26 -3.13 20.51
C TYR A 191 -3.81 -2.66 20.42
N TYR A 192 -3.53 -1.59 19.66
CA TYR A 192 -2.17 -1.12 19.41
C TYR A 192 -1.73 -0.04 20.39
N LYS A 193 -2.62 0.90 20.72
CA LYS A 193 -2.28 2.08 21.53
C LYS A 193 -3.41 2.45 22.47
N ARG A 194 -3.04 2.86 23.69
CA ARG A 194 -3.99 3.45 24.64
C ARG A 194 -4.38 4.89 24.26
N LEU A 195 -3.44 5.64 23.69
CA LEU A 195 -3.59 7.02 23.25
C LEU A 195 -2.95 7.19 21.88
N LEU A 196 -3.49 8.11 21.08
CA LEU A 196 -2.93 8.41 19.77
C LEU A 196 -1.52 9.01 19.95
N PRO A 197 -0.47 8.46 19.30
CA PRO A 197 0.88 9.01 19.41
C PRO A 197 0.99 10.44 18.91
N ASP A 198 1.95 11.19 19.45
CA ASP A 198 2.13 12.62 19.15
C ASP A 198 2.30 12.88 17.66
N TRP A 199 3.09 12.08 16.94
CA TRP A 199 3.28 12.24 15.50
C TRP A 199 1.97 12.09 14.69
N VAL A 200 1.06 11.20 15.09
CA VAL A 200 -0.24 11.06 14.41
C VAL A 200 -1.16 12.21 14.78
N ARG A 201 -1.16 12.63 16.06
CA ARG A 201 -1.94 13.78 16.53
C ARG A 201 -1.52 15.05 15.78
N GLU A 202 -0.22 15.32 15.70
CA GLU A 202 0.34 16.44 14.95
C GLU A 202 -0.02 16.37 13.46
N TYR A 203 0.01 15.19 12.84
CA TYR A 203 -0.45 15.04 11.45
C TYR A 203 -1.92 15.45 11.29
N ASN A 204 -2.78 14.98 12.20
CA ASN A 204 -4.21 15.27 12.18
C ASN A 204 -4.51 16.75 12.47
N ASP A 205 -3.71 17.40 13.31
CA ASP A 205 -3.83 18.82 13.65
C ASP A 205 -3.50 19.75 12.47
N LEU A 206 -2.70 19.28 11.50
CA LEU A 206 -2.48 20.00 10.23
C LEU A 206 -3.73 20.07 9.35
N LYS A 207 -4.75 19.25 9.63
CA LYS A 207 -6.02 19.18 8.87
C LYS A 207 -5.79 19.03 7.37
N ASN A 208 -4.83 18.19 6.98
CA ASN A 208 -4.53 17.91 5.57
C ASN A 208 -5.77 17.42 4.80
N ALA A 209 -6.63 16.62 5.43
CA ALA A 209 -7.88 16.16 4.85
C ALA A 209 -8.81 17.32 4.43
N ASP A 210 -8.85 18.43 5.19
CA ASP A 210 -9.61 19.63 4.81
C ASP A 210 -9.05 20.28 3.55
N ARG A 211 -7.71 20.33 3.42
CA ARG A 211 -7.05 20.85 2.22
C ARG A 211 -7.42 20.00 1.01
N TYR A 212 -7.23 18.68 1.08
CA TYR A 212 -7.56 17.78 -0.03
C TYR A 212 -9.04 17.76 -0.38
N LYS A 213 -9.92 17.87 0.61
CA LYS A 213 -11.37 17.89 0.38
C LYS A 213 -11.82 19.12 -0.39
N ARG A 214 -11.13 20.26 -0.22
CA ARG A 214 -11.39 21.50 -0.97
C ARG A 214 -10.80 21.49 -2.37
N GLU A 215 -9.90 20.54 -2.68
CA GLU A 215 -9.40 20.37 -4.04
C GLU A 215 -10.51 19.88 -4.96
N LYS A 216 -10.40 20.29 -6.23
CA LYS A 216 -11.15 19.66 -7.31
C LYS A 216 -10.26 18.63 -7.97
N TRP A 217 -10.77 17.43 -8.17
CA TRP A 217 -10.05 16.45 -8.96
C TRP A 217 -10.24 16.76 -10.44
N ASN A 218 -9.22 17.41 -11.01
CA ASN A 218 -9.04 17.53 -12.46
C ASN A 218 -8.03 16.48 -12.91
N THR A 219 -8.10 16.06 -14.17
CA THR A 219 -7.06 15.23 -14.78
C THR A 219 -5.70 15.93 -14.67
N LEU A 220 -4.64 15.15 -14.42
CA LEU A 220 -3.27 15.62 -14.33
C LEU A 220 -2.75 16.20 -15.65
N TYR A 221 -3.21 15.63 -16.76
CA TYR A 221 -2.93 16.09 -18.13
C TYR A 221 -4.22 16.55 -18.81
N ASP A 222 -4.10 17.07 -20.04
CA ASP A 222 -5.27 17.39 -20.85
C ASP A 222 -6.14 16.13 -21.05
N ILE A 223 -7.44 16.21 -20.73
CA ILE A 223 -8.33 15.05 -20.72
C ILE A 223 -8.43 14.36 -22.09
N SER A 224 -8.30 15.11 -23.20
CA SER A 224 -8.34 14.55 -24.55
C SER A 224 -7.16 13.63 -24.86
N SER A 225 -6.10 13.72 -24.05
CA SER A 225 -4.90 12.92 -24.21
C SER A 225 -4.97 11.54 -23.53
N TYR A 226 -6.00 11.26 -22.72
CA TYR A 226 -6.20 9.98 -22.01
C TYR A 226 -6.68 8.87 -22.95
N THR A 227 -5.87 8.57 -23.97
CA THR A 227 -6.20 7.64 -25.06
C THR A 227 -6.14 6.17 -24.66
N GLN A 228 -5.65 5.86 -23.45
CA GLN A 228 -5.63 4.52 -22.87
C GLN A 228 -6.88 4.23 -22.02
N SER A 229 -7.81 5.17 -21.97
CA SER A 229 -9.07 5.11 -21.24
C SER A 229 -10.28 5.19 -22.17
N THR A 230 -11.44 4.83 -21.66
CA THR A 230 -12.73 5.06 -22.32
C THR A 230 -13.12 6.53 -22.30
N ILE A 231 -14.18 6.89 -23.04
CA ILE A 231 -14.75 8.24 -22.99
C ILE A 231 -15.26 8.54 -21.57
N ASP A 232 -15.14 9.81 -21.16
CA ASP A 232 -15.52 10.32 -19.84
C ASP A 232 -17.00 10.05 -19.53
N ASP A 233 -17.91 10.61 -20.34
CA ASP A 233 -19.37 10.42 -20.13
C ASP A 233 -19.85 9.10 -20.73
N ASN A 234 -20.08 8.10 -19.87
CA ASN A 234 -20.63 6.81 -20.28
C ASN A 234 -21.57 6.21 -19.21
N SER A 235 -22.19 5.07 -19.54
CA SER A 235 -23.27 4.46 -18.72
C SER A 235 -22.82 3.30 -17.82
N TYR A 236 -21.56 2.87 -17.91
CA TYR A 236 -21.02 1.77 -17.09
C TYR A 236 -20.24 2.28 -15.87
N GLU A 237 -19.98 3.59 -15.80
CA GLU A 237 -19.33 4.24 -14.66
C GLU A 237 -20.33 4.66 -13.58
N GLY A 238 -19.95 4.46 -12.32
CA GLY A 238 -20.75 4.80 -11.16
C GLY A 238 -20.53 6.24 -10.72
N ILE A 239 -21.59 6.85 -10.21
CA ILE A 239 -21.57 8.26 -9.77
C ILE A 239 -21.30 8.33 -8.26
N VAL A 240 -20.47 9.28 -7.81
CA VAL A 240 -20.30 9.57 -6.38
C VAL A 240 -21.41 10.51 -5.87
N SER A 241 -21.75 10.45 -4.58
CA SER A 241 -23.05 10.91 -4.05
C SER A 241 -23.48 12.36 -4.32
N ILE A 242 -22.56 13.25 -4.70
CA ILE A 242 -22.88 14.67 -4.96
C ILE A 242 -22.93 15.01 -6.45
N GLU A 243 -22.55 14.08 -7.32
CA GLU A 243 -22.49 14.28 -8.75
C GLU A 243 -23.72 13.68 -9.43
N THR A 244 -23.99 14.12 -10.66
CA THR A 244 -25.09 13.60 -11.48
C THR A 244 -24.60 12.78 -12.67
N LYS A 245 -23.29 12.82 -12.94
CA LYS A 245 -22.58 12.10 -13.98
C LYS A 245 -21.15 11.78 -13.53
N PRO A 246 -20.55 10.68 -13.99
CA PRO A 246 -19.14 10.36 -13.74
C PRO A 246 -18.29 11.09 -14.79
N VAL A 247 -18.11 12.40 -14.63
CA VAL A 247 -17.33 13.20 -15.60
C VAL A 247 -16.45 14.18 -14.86
N PHE A 248 -15.27 14.43 -15.42
CA PHE A 248 -14.37 15.43 -14.87
C PHE A 248 -14.90 16.86 -15.06
N PRO A 249 -14.58 17.79 -14.13
CA PRO A 249 -13.84 17.57 -12.89
C PRO A 249 -14.72 17.14 -11.71
N HIS A 250 -14.17 16.31 -10.82
CA HIS A 250 -14.90 15.85 -9.63
C HIS A 250 -14.77 16.80 -8.43
N VAL A 251 -15.86 16.96 -7.70
CA VAL A 251 -15.92 17.74 -6.46
C VAL A 251 -15.84 16.80 -5.28
N LEU A 252 -15.00 17.13 -4.29
CA LEU A 252 -14.77 16.27 -3.12
C LEU A 252 -15.41 16.81 -1.84
N ASP A 253 -15.77 18.10 -1.81
CA ASP A 253 -16.45 18.71 -0.69
C ASP A 253 -17.96 18.51 -0.77
N ASN A 254 -18.48 17.61 0.05
CA ASN A 254 -19.92 17.38 0.23
C ASN A 254 -20.54 18.11 1.45
N GLY A 255 -19.77 18.98 2.11
CA GLY A 255 -20.20 19.74 3.28
C GLY A 255 -20.45 18.93 4.56
N LYS A 256 -20.23 17.61 4.57
CA LYS A 256 -20.57 16.73 5.71
C LYS A 256 -19.38 16.00 6.32
N ASN A 257 -18.66 15.24 5.50
CA ASN A 257 -17.60 14.34 5.95
C ASN A 257 -16.46 14.30 4.91
N TYR A 258 -15.57 13.32 5.04
CA TYR A 258 -14.40 13.13 4.18
C TYR A 258 -14.53 11.85 3.33
N ASP A 259 -15.75 11.32 3.17
CA ASP A 259 -15.99 10.03 2.50
C ASP A 259 -15.52 10.05 1.04
N LEU A 260 -15.66 11.19 0.35
CA LEU A 260 -15.28 11.32 -1.06
C LEU A 260 -13.76 11.28 -1.30
N LEU A 261 -12.93 11.55 -0.28
CA LEU A 261 -11.47 11.50 -0.45
C LEU A 261 -10.97 10.11 -0.84
N LYS A 262 -11.64 9.05 -0.37
CA LYS A 262 -11.25 7.67 -0.72
C LYS A 262 -11.52 7.33 -2.19
N TYR A 263 -12.41 8.06 -2.86
CA TYR A 263 -12.71 7.94 -4.28
C TYR A 263 -11.89 8.93 -5.13
N SER A 264 -10.75 9.42 -4.61
CA SER A 264 -9.90 10.37 -5.31
C SER A 264 -8.41 10.03 -5.10
N PRO A 265 -7.50 10.49 -5.99
CA PRO A 265 -6.07 10.27 -5.83
C PRO A 265 -5.52 10.81 -4.51
N PHE A 266 -6.14 11.85 -3.95
CA PHE A 266 -5.71 12.45 -2.69
C PHE A 266 -5.83 11.50 -1.49
N GLY A 267 -6.65 10.44 -1.58
CA GLY A 267 -6.65 9.36 -0.60
C GLY A 267 -5.27 8.68 -0.50
N ASN A 268 -4.64 8.39 -1.63
CA ASN A 268 -3.29 7.81 -1.67
C ASN A 268 -2.25 8.86 -1.21
N THR A 269 -2.36 10.11 -1.65
CA THR A 269 -1.44 11.17 -1.24
C THR A 269 -1.47 11.41 0.28
N MET A 270 -2.64 11.32 0.92
CA MET A 270 -2.75 11.38 2.39
C MET A 270 -1.99 10.22 3.06
N VAL A 271 -2.15 8.99 2.55
CA VAL A 271 -1.43 7.81 3.03
C VAL A 271 0.08 7.99 2.87
N LEU A 272 0.54 8.54 1.75
CA LEU A 272 1.95 8.88 1.57
C LEU A 272 2.42 9.90 2.60
N ASP A 273 1.72 11.02 2.75
CA ASP A 273 2.19 12.11 3.61
C ASP A 273 2.29 11.69 5.08
N ILE A 274 1.35 10.90 5.60
CA ILE A 274 1.46 10.36 6.96
C ILE A 274 2.57 9.30 7.07
N SER A 275 2.82 8.52 6.02
CA SER A 275 3.94 7.55 5.98
C SER A 275 5.30 8.24 6.00
N LEU A 276 5.45 9.35 5.28
CA LEU A 276 6.68 10.17 5.32
C LEU A 276 6.87 10.82 6.70
N LYS A 277 5.78 11.21 7.38
CA LYS A 277 5.87 11.71 8.76
C LYS A 277 6.27 10.58 9.73
N ALA A 278 5.74 9.38 9.56
CA ALA A 278 6.15 8.21 10.35
C ALA A 278 7.65 7.92 10.18
N LEU A 279 8.13 7.82 8.93
CA LEU A 279 9.54 7.62 8.60
C LEU A 279 10.45 8.63 9.32
N LYS A 280 10.10 9.93 9.22
CA LYS A 280 10.87 11.02 9.82
C LYS A 280 10.85 11.00 11.34
N ASP A 281 9.67 10.97 11.95
CA ASP A 281 9.52 11.22 13.39
C ASP A 281 9.86 10.00 14.23
N LEU A 282 9.61 8.80 13.68
CA LEU A 282 10.01 7.53 14.31
C LEU A 282 11.45 7.13 13.97
N LYS A 283 12.10 7.87 13.05
CA LYS A 283 13.47 7.63 12.58
C LYS A 283 13.67 6.21 12.04
N LEU A 284 12.70 5.73 11.27
CA LEU A 284 12.72 4.35 10.79
C LEU A 284 13.95 4.12 9.88
N GLY A 285 14.69 3.04 10.13
CA GLY A 285 15.92 2.69 9.41
C GLY A 285 17.16 3.50 9.78
N MET A 286 17.08 4.33 10.82
CA MET A 286 18.19 5.19 11.25
C MET A 286 19.04 4.59 12.39
N ASP A 287 18.67 3.41 12.92
CA ASP A 287 19.48 2.64 13.86
C ASP A 287 19.92 1.29 13.25
N ASP A 288 20.30 0.32 14.09
CA ASP A 288 20.83 -0.99 13.64
C ASP A 288 19.77 -2.11 13.69
N ASP A 289 18.58 -1.84 14.24
CA ASP A 289 17.48 -2.77 14.26
C ASP A 289 16.67 -2.65 12.95
N LEU A 290 16.20 -3.79 12.44
CA LEU A 290 15.37 -3.81 11.24
C LEU A 290 13.97 -3.27 11.57
N ASP A 291 13.56 -2.22 10.87
CA ASP A 291 12.24 -1.63 10.93
C ASP A 291 11.36 -2.07 9.74
N LEU A 292 10.04 -1.92 9.89
CA LEU A 292 9.05 -2.11 8.83
C LEU A 292 8.12 -0.91 8.72
N LEU A 293 8.02 -0.36 7.50
CA LEU A 293 6.95 0.55 7.11
C LEU A 293 6.08 -0.11 6.04
N ALA A 294 4.91 -0.61 6.44
CA ALA A 294 3.93 -1.21 5.54
C ALA A 294 2.88 -0.16 5.13
N ILE A 295 2.80 0.11 3.83
CA ILE A 295 1.95 1.15 3.23
C ILE A 295 0.98 0.48 2.26
N SER A 296 -0.33 0.65 2.51
CA SER A 296 -1.37 0.17 1.59
C SER A 296 -2.15 1.33 0.98
N PHE A 297 -1.92 1.55 -0.32
CA PHE A 297 -2.61 2.56 -1.13
C PHE A 297 -3.95 1.99 -1.61
N SER A 298 -5.05 2.48 -1.03
CA SER A 298 -6.39 1.90 -1.27
C SER A 298 -7.30 2.72 -2.18
N ALA A 299 -6.92 3.95 -2.55
CA ALA A 299 -7.80 4.80 -3.34
C ALA A 299 -8.05 4.22 -4.75
N SER A 300 -7.04 3.55 -5.33
CA SER A 300 -7.16 2.86 -6.62
C SER A 300 -8.27 1.80 -6.62
N ASP A 301 -8.45 1.05 -5.53
CA ASP A 301 -9.54 0.08 -5.41
C ASP A 301 -10.92 0.74 -5.33
N TYR A 302 -11.06 1.81 -4.54
CA TYR A 302 -12.30 2.55 -4.47
C TYR A 302 -12.68 3.20 -5.80
N ILE A 303 -11.70 3.76 -6.51
CA ILE A 303 -11.85 4.36 -7.84
C ILE A 303 -12.19 3.27 -8.86
N GLY A 304 -11.43 2.18 -8.92
CA GLY A 304 -11.69 1.06 -9.82
C GLY A 304 -13.05 0.40 -9.57
N HIS A 305 -13.52 0.32 -8.33
CA HIS A 305 -14.88 -0.15 -8.03
C HIS A 305 -15.98 0.84 -8.45
N ARG A 306 -15.70 2.15 -8.41
CA ARG A 306 -16.68 3.17 -8.75
C ARG A 306 -16.78 3.40 -10.26
N TYR A 307 -15.64 3.57 -10.92
CA TYR A 307 -15.53 3.98 -12.33
C TYR A 307 -15.07 2.81 -13.23
N GLY A 308 -14.51 1.74 -12.67
CA GLY A 308 -14.07 0.61 -13.48
C GLY A 308 -12.66 0.76 -14.04
N THR A 309 -12.14 -0.34 -14.57
CA THR A 309 -10.70 -0.49 -14.84
C THR A 309 -10.20 0.23 -16.09
N ASN A 310 -11.09 0.83 -16.88
CA ASN A 310 -10.78 1.50 -18.14
C ASN A 310 -11.17 2.99 -18.12
N ALA A 311 -11.66 3.49 -17.00
CA ALA A 311 -12.05 4.89 -16.84
C ALA A 311 -10.84 5.84 -16.81
N ILE A 312 -11.09 7.10 -17.16
CA ILE A 312 -10.09 8.18 -17.09
C ILE A 312 -9.63 8.38 -15.65
N GLU A 313 -10.53 8.23 -14.68
CA GLU A 313 -10.31 8.25 -13.25
C GLU A 313 -9.27 7.21 -12.82
N THR A 314 -9.36 6.00 -13.41
CA THR A 314 -8.41 4.92 -13.15
C THR A 314 -7.04 5.23 -13.75
N GLU A 315 -6.96 5.77 -14.98
CA GLU A 315 -5.67 6.22 -15.53
C GLU A 315 -5.06 7.33 -14.69
N ASP A 316 -5.84 8.36 -14.35
CA ASP A 316 -5.34 9.52 -13.62
C ASP A 316 -4.84 9.18 -12.22
N VAL A 317 -5.51 8.26 -11.49
CA VAL A 317 -5.01 7.84 -10.18
C VAL A 317 -3.68 7.12 -10.28
N TYR A 318 -3.42 6.31 -11.31
CA TYR A 318 -2.12 5.65 -11.47
C TYR A 318 -1.02 6.62 -11.88
N LEU A 319 -1.33 7.61 -12.74
CA LEU A 319 -0.37 8.67 -13.11
C LEU A 319 0.01 9.55 -11.90
N ARG A 320 -0.93 9.80 -10.99
CA ARG A 320 -0.66 10.54 -9.75
C ARG A 320 0.04 9.66 -8.71
N LEU A 321 -0.36 8.40 -8.59
CA LEU A 321 0.30 7.45 -7.70
C LEU A 321 1.76 7.22 -8.09
N ASP A 322 2.08 7.21 -9.38
CA ASP A 322 3.46 7.15 -9.87
C ASP A 322 4.32 8.30 -9.30
N LYS A 323 3.78 9.53 -9.27
CA LYS A 323 4.45 10.69 -8.66
C LYS A 323 4.57 10.58 -7.14
N ASP A 324 3.56 10.02 -6.48
CA ASP A 324 3.59 9.74 -5.05
C ASP A 324 4.66 8.67 -4.72
N ILE A 325 4.79 7.62 -5.54
CA ILE A 325 5.86 6.62 -5.44
C ILE A 325 7.23 7.26 -5.67
N ALA A 326 7.39 8.10 -6.70
CA ALA A 326 8.64 8.81 -6.95
C ALA A 326 9.07 9.67 -5.76
N LYS A 327 8.12 10.38 -5.14
CA LYS A 327 8.36 11.15 -3.91
C LYS A 327 8.76 10.25 -2.75
N LEU A 328 8.08 9.12 -2.54
CA LEU A 328 8.44 8.15 -1.49
C LEU A 328 9.87 7.65 -1.67
N LEU A 329 10.23 7.18 -2.86
CA LEU A 329 11.57 6.67 -3.17
C LEU A 329 12.63 7.74 -2.96
N SER A 330 12.39 8.96 -3.44
CA SER A 330 13.32 10.07 -3.22
C SER A 330 13.57 10.37 -1.74
N VAL A 331 12.52 10.36 -0.91
CA VAL A 331 12.67 10.59 0.54
C VAL A 331 13.38 9.41 1.23
N LEU A 332 13.08 8.16 0.84
CA LEU A 332 13.79 6.99 1.38
C LEU A 332 15.28 7.06 1.07
N GLU A 333 15.65 7.34 -0.18
CA GLU A 333 17.05 7.49 -0.59
C GLU A 333 17.78 8.62 0.15
N GLN A 334 17.08 9.73 0.42
CA GLN A 334 17.63 10.85 1.19
C GLN A 334 17.76 10.55 2.68
N THR A 335 16.86 9.72 3.24
CA THR A 335 16.76 9.50 4.69
C THR A 335 17.64 8.34 5.14
N VAL A 336 17.56 7.20 4.46
CA VAL A 336 18.24 5.96 4.87
C VAL A 336 19.38 5.55 3.93
N GLY A 337 19.47 6.16 2.74
CA GLY A 337 20.48 5.89 1.73
C GLY A 337 20.09 4.77 0.76
N LYS A 338 20.71 4.76 -0.43
CA LYS A 338 20.49 3.73 -1.47
C LYS A 338 21.06 2.35 -1.10
N ASP A 339 22.09 2.32 -0.26
CA ASP A 339 22.76 1.10 0.19
C ASP A 339 22.23 0.59 1.55
N ASN A 340 21.05 1.07 1.99
CA ASN A 340 20.45 0.70 3.28
C ASN A 340 20.10 -0.78 3.36
#